data_AF-A0A2V0RBU0-F1
#
_entry.id   AF-A0A2V0RBU0-F1
#
_cell.length_a   1.000
_cell.length_b   1.000
_cell.length_c   1.000
_cell.angle_alpha   90.00
_cell.angle_beta   90.00
_cell.angle_gamma   90.00
#
_symmetry.space_group_name_H-M   'P 1'
#
loop_
_entity.id
_entity.type
_entity.pdbx_description
1 polymer ?
#
loop_
_entity_poly.entity_id
_entity_poly.type
_entity_poly.pdbx_seq_one_letter_code
_entity_poly.pdbx_strand_id
1 'polypeptide(L)'
;MGRVDEAGDSVSVVSSLMSVTDSSASGVRNYDWVVKYREFKGVRSVKSLPLLGFHGACKYSYMEPTTIPSSLFQSFYAKAETCALLWEESPEGIWTKEFRPPSVSDLAMHLERFGGARDFNTSFFDANVRETMTRMSRIEGDLPTVLVDTWLTTDNLLRVRVPSNTSAGIRWKKKQLRAKVDALPYALEEAVRDIVGLKEGRPYSTPPCFCAARGKIVDIFKGPGKKEGRLVLVPDLKRHLMGSLTSVPYSKLVSSFSKKGGGVLIGMGNYHMNYSQLAEDIAGIKKPAAYLCVDFSGYDQTVPAEVIQWGLTRISSRFKTCQGSHAYWKSELNHLVHTEIAFPTGEVYMKGRGVASGDPWTSQLGSEANWLMQELAFRFLGWNARAWTFGDDVIVAIDCLPEGRPSSATLLTQYATAMGKLFGLEVKGSDSYCTPQLSISGPEPVEGKSVKFLSNFFMEVGVIVPAPEFAKTLESMMYPEYNPFTNEHTELKSWEVEELLSFELMRTSCLYITSYWNESSRHLLEQYHIWLLNLHVRPTPIPTFRLMQQLTLWDLDWTTFNSIWLTHLPSYADILKLYTSIPQHDRVDVGLARAKLSRLTTFQSRST
;
A
#
# COMPACT_ATOMS: atom_id res chain seq x y z
N MET A 1 35.99 -64.42 -18.60
CA MET A 1 36.79 -63.32 -18.01
C MET A 1 36.58 -62.08 -18.86
N GLY A 2 36.25 -60.94 -18.25
CA GLY A 2 36.32 -59.62 -18.90
C GLY A 2 35.01 -59.06 -19.48
N ARG A 3 34.48 -58.04 -18.80
CA ARG A 3 33.56 -56.99 -19.30
C ARG A 3 34.21 -56.19 -20.44
N VAL A 4 33.41 -55.58 -21.32
CA VAL A 4 33.37 -54.12 -21.55
C VAL A 4 31.96 -53.74 -22.02
N ASP A 5 31.44 -52.68 -21.42
CA ASP A 5 30.17 -51.99 -21.69
C ASP A 5 30.24 -51.14 -22.97
N GLU A 6 29.16 -51.10 -23.76
CA GLU A 6 28.85 -49.94 -24.59
C GLU A 6 27.36 -49.59 -24.46
N ALA A 7 27.14 -48.35 -24.01
CA ALA A 7 25.86 -47.70 -23.86
C ALA A 7 25.31 -47.29 -25.24
N GLY A 8 24.02 -47.56 -25.46
CA GLY A 8 23.26 -47.07 -26.60
C GLY A 8 22.10 -46.20 -26.11
N ASP A 9 22.18 -44.92 -26.42
CA ASP A 9 21.31 -43.83 -26.00
C ASP A 9 19.82 -44.03 -26.33
N SER A 10 18.97 -43.94 -25.29
CA SER A 10 17.55 -43.65 -25.46
C SER A 10 17.32 -42.14 -25.35
N VAL A 11 16.98 -41.53 -26.48
CA VAL A 11 16.55 -40.13 -26.62
C VAL A 11 15.39 -39.84 -25.67
N SER A 12 15.68 -39.14 -24.57
CA SER A 12 14.65 -38.51 -23.74
C SER A 12 14.35 -37.12 -24.30
N VAL A 13 13.11 -36.91 -24.70
CA VAL A 13 12.58 -35.61 -25.08
C VAL A 13 12.50 -34.78 -23.79
N VAL A 14 13.54 -33.98 -23.53
CA VAL A 14 13.54 -32.96 -22.48
C VAL A 14 12.56 -31.88 -22.90
N SER A 15 11.32 -31.94 -22.40
CA SER A 15 10.38 -30.83 -22.49
C SER A 15 10.97 -29.67 -21.69
N SER A 16 11.33 -28.59 -22.39
CA SER A 16 11.86 -27.36 -21.82
C SER A 16 10.91 -26.78 -20.76
N LEU A 17 11.22 -26.97 -19.48
CA LEU A 17 10.65 -26.21 -18.38
C LEU A 17 11.14 -24.76 -18.51
N MET A 18 10.38 -23.93 -19.19
CA MET A 18 10.63 -22.50 -19.31
C MET A 18 10.49 -21.84 -17.93
N SER A 19 11.53 -21.16 -17.47
CA SER A 19 11.55 -20.37 -16.25
C SER A 19 10.64 -19.15 -16.40
N VAL A 20 9.54 -19.15 -15.62
CA VAL A 20 8.59 -18.04 -15.56
C VAL A 20 8.86 -17.26 -14.28
N THR A 21 9.90 -16.43 -14.32
CA THR A 21 10.20 -15.49 -13.25
C THR A 21 10.28 -14.09 -13.81
N ASP A 22 9.20 -13.35 -13.65
CA ASP A 22 9.28 -11.90 -13.58
C ASP A 22 8.08 -11.35 -12.79
N SER A 23 8.33 -10.62 -11.70
CA SER A 23 7.33 -9.77 -11.06
C SER A 23 7.21 -8.43 -11.78
N SER A 24 8.22 -8.06 -12.58
CA SER A 24 8.15 -6.96 -13.53
C SER A 24 7.43 -7.43 -14.79
N ALA A 25 6.48 -6.61 -15.26
CA ALA A 25 5.66 -6.96 -16.41
C ALA A 25 6.21 -6.42 -17.73
N SER A 26 7.37 -5.75 -17.72
CA SER A 26 8.03 -5.29 -18.93
C SER A 26 8.88 -6.39 -19.53
N GLY A 27 8.41 -7.02 -20.62
CA GLY A 27 9.23 -7.84 -21.52
C GLY A 27 10.30 -7.05 -22.31
N VAL A 28 10.68 -5.87 -21.83
CA VAL A 28 11.81 -5.09 -22.33
C VAL A 28 12.96 -5.31 -21.38
N ARG A 29 14.09 -5.81 -21.88
CA ARG A 29 15.32 -6.07 -21.12
C ARG A 29 15.66 -4.92 -20.15
N ASN A 30 16.17 -5.32 -18.98
CA ASN A 30 16.98 -4.61 -18.00
C ASN A 30 16.24 -3.77 -16.93
N TYR A 31 15.74 -4.46 -15.92
CA TYR A 31 15.87 -3.99 -14.54
C TYR A 31 16.45 -5.15 -13.73
N ASP A 32 17.77 -5.21 -13.63
CA ASP A 32 18.46 -6.26 -12.88
C ASP A 32 18.30 -6.00 -11.38
N TRP A 33 17.15 -6.37 -10.85
CA TRP A 33 17.09 -6.83 -9.47
C TRP A 33 18.18 -7.90 -9.34
N VAL A 34 19.00 -7.88 -8.28
CA VAL A 34 19.90 -9.01 -8.02
C VAL A 34 19.00 -10.17 -7.57
N VAL A 35 18.60 -11.00 -8.54
CA VAL A 35 17.69 -12.12 -8.32
C VAL A 35 18.49 -13.27 -7.73
N LYS A 36 18.25 -13.56 -6.45
CA LYS A 36 18.72 -14.82 -5.87
C LYS A 36 17.70 -15.92 -6.18
N TYR A 37 18.00 -16.74 -7.18
CA TYR A 37 17.27 -17.98 -7.41
C TYR A 37 17.61 -18.96 -6.29
N ARG A 38 16.64 -19.25 -5.41
CA ARG A 38 16.78 -20.32 -4.42
C ARG A 38 15.98 -21.54 -4.88
N GLU A 39 16.68 -22.66 -5.08
CA GLU A 39 16.01 -23.95 -5.29
C GLU A 39 15.25 -24.38 -4.04
N PHE A 40 14.00 -24.81 -4.23
CA PHE A 40 13.09 -25.20 -3.16
C PHE A 40 13.43 -26.61 -2.65
N LYS A 41 14.21 -26.72 -1.57
CA LYS A 41 14.37 -27.98 -0.82
C LYS A 41 13.69 -27.88 0.54
N GLY A 42 12.67 -28.71 0.77
CA GLY A 42 12.06 -28.93 2.09
C GLY A 42 11.06 -27.87 2.55
N VAL A 43 9.99 -27.62 1.80
CA VAL A 43 8.98 -26.63 2.19
C VAL A 43 8.18 -27.08 3.42
N ARG A 44 8.11 -26.19 4.41
CA ARG A 44 7.26 -26.27 5.59
C ARG A 44 5.80 -26.15 5.13
N SER A 45 4.99 -27.18 5.36
CA SER A 45 3.55 -27.06 5.09
C SER A 45 2.95 -25.94 5.93
N VAL A 46 2.07 -25.13 5.33
CA VAL A 46 1.31 -24.09 6.04
C VAL A 46 0.22 -24.76 6.87
N LYS A 47 0.56 -25.17 8.10
CA LYS A 47 -0.29 -26.06 8.92
C LYS A 47 -1.65 -25.48 9.29
N SER A 48 -1.75 -24.17 9.38
CA SER A 48 -2.95 -23.48 9.86
C SER A 48 -4.00 -23.25 8.77
N LEU A 49 -3.69 -23.55 7.50
CA LEU A 49 -4.60 -23.42 6.36
C LEU A 49 -4.94 -24.78 5.73
N PRO A 50 -6.19 -24.97 5.25
CA PRO A 50 -6.53 -26.11 4.41
C PRO A 50 -5.70 -26.13 3.11
N LEU A 51 -5.02 -27.24 2.87
CA LEU A 51 -4.40 -27.54 1.57
C LEU A 51 -5.46 -28.13 0.64
N LEU A 52 -5.75 -27.45 -0.46
CA LEU A 52 -6.71 -27.92 -1.47
C LEU A 52 -6.07 -28.96 -2.41
N GLY A 53 -4.76 -28.87 -2.61
CA GLY A 53 -4.00 -29.81 -3.43
C GLY A 53 -2.75 -29.19 -4.01
N PHE A 54 -2.15 -29.94 -4.93
CA PHE A 54 -0.99 -29.52 -5.71
C PHE A 54 -1.38 -29.38 -7.18
N HIS A 55 -1.02 -28.26 -7.79
CA HIS A 55 -1.23 -28.02 -9.21
C HIS A 55 0.07 -27.59 -9.88
N GLY A 56 0.59 -28.38 -10.82
CA GLY A 56 1.76 -28.00 -11.61
C GLY A 56 1.53 -26.69 -12.40
N ALA A 57 0.28 -26.44 -12.80
CA ALA A 57 -0.17 -25.17 -13.37
C ALA A 57 -0.14 -23.99 -12.38
N CYS A 58 0.06 -24.22 -11.09
CA CYS A 58 0.24 -23.19 -10.06
C CYS A 58 1.69 -23.09 -9.55
N LYS A 59 2.62 -23.98 -9.95
CA LYS A 59 4.05 -23.85 -9.62
C LYS A 59 4.68 -22.66 -10.37
N TYR A 60 5.48 -21.86 -9.67
CA TYR A 60 6.22 -20.73 -10.23
C TYR A 60 7.48 -20.48 -9.41
N SER A 61 8.54 -19.94 -10.01
CA SER A 61 9.71 -19.56 -9.23
C SER A 61 9.50 -18.19 -8.61
N TYR A 62 9.71 -18.12 -7.30
CA TYR A 62 9.65 -16.89 -6.53
C TYR A 62 10.99 -16.16 -6.64
N MET A 63 10.95 -14.87 -6.92
CA MET A 63 12.12 -14.01 -6.94
C MET A 63 12.05 -13.08 -5.73
N GLU A 64 13.10 -13.11 -4.91
CA GLU A 64 13.30 -12.14 -3.82
C GLU A 64 13.85 -10.84 -4.42
N PRO A 65 13.06 -9.74 -4.51
CA PRO A 65 13.57 -8.47 -5.03
C PRO A 65 14.56 -7.85 -4.05
N THR A 66 15.82 -7.66 -4.45
CA THR A 66 16.81 -6.95 -3.64
C THR A 66 16.98 -5.53 -4.16
N THR A 67 16.79 -4.53 -3.30
CA THR A 67 17.09 -3.14 -3.67
C THR A 67 18.51 -2.81 -3.30
N ILE A 68 19.10 -1.90 -4.08
CA ILE A 68 20.43 -1.40 -3.85
C ILE A 68 20.34 -0.04 -3.13
N PRO A 69 21.12 0.19 -2.06
CA PRO A 69 21.18 1.49 -1.42
C PRO A 69 21.59 2.60 -2.41
N SER A 70 21.18 3.84 -2.16
CA SER A 70 21.60 4.96 -2.99
C SER A 70 23.07 5.29 -2.73
N SER A 71 23.96 4.90 -3.64
CA SER A 71 25.41 5.12 -3.51
C SER A 71 25.77 6.61 -3.46
N LEU A 72 25.08 7.46 -4.24
CA LEU A 72 25.26 8.90 -4.23
C LEU A 72 24.84 9.51 -2.89
N PHE A 73 23.65 9.17 -2.39
CA PHE A 73 23.18 9.69 -1.11
C PHE A 73 24.05 9.20 0.06
N GLN A 74 24.45 7.92 0.07
CA GLN A 74 25.36 7.39 1.08
C GLN A 74 26.71 8.12 1.07
N SER A 75 27.27 8.40 -0.11
CA SER A 75 28.53 9.15 -0.23
C SER A 75 28.41 10.58 0.29
N PHE A 76 27.31 11.26 -0.04
CA PHE A 76 27.00 12.58 0.51
C PHE A 76 26.85 12.55 2.03
N TYR A 77 26.02 11.62 2.54
CA TYR A 77 25.68 11.52 3.95
C TYR A 77 26.91 11.18 4.81
N ALA A 78 27.75 10.23 4.37
CA ALA A 78 29.01 9.90 5.06
C ALA A 78 29.96 11.10 5.17
N LYS A 79 30.05 11.91 4.11
CA LYS A 79 30.89 13.12 4.11
C LYS A 79 30.32 14.18 5.06
N ALA A 80 29.01 14.40 5.02
CA ALA A 80 28.34 15.35 5.90
C ALA A 80 28.44 14.96 7.38
N GLU A 81 28.30 13.66 7.70
CA GLU A 81 28.45 13.11 9.05
C GLU A 81 29.86 13.35 9.60
N THR A 82 30.89 13.07 8.78
CA THR A 82 32.31 13.24 9.16
C THR A 82 32.65 14.70 9.48
N CYS A 83 31.98 15.64 8.83
CA CYS A 83 32.21 17.07 9.03
C CYS A 83 31.35 17.68 10.16
N ALA A 84 30.45 16.90 10.79
CA ALA A 84 29.47 17.38 11.78
C ALA A 84 28.67 18.62 11.34
N LEU A 85 28.43 18.74 10.03
CA LEU A 85 27.98 20.00 9.43
C LEU A 85 26.46 20.23 9.50
N LEU A 86 25.66 19.15 9.62
CA LEU A 86 24.25 19.21 9.24
C LEU A 86 23.24 18.72 10.29
N TRP A 87 23.64 17.91 11.27
CA TRP A 87 22.74 17.40 12.32
C TRP A 87 23.49 17.12 13.62
N GLU A 88 22.82 17.30 14.76
CA GLU A 88 23.40 17.07 16.09
C GLU A 88 23.59 15.57 16.37
N GLU A 89 22.63 14.73 15.98
CA GLU A 89 22.70 13.27 16.14
C GLU A 89 22.14 12.52 14.92
N SER A 90 22.90 11.53 14.44
CA SER A 90 22.49 10.62 13.36
C SER A 90 21.51 9.58 13.92
N PRO A 91 20.36 9.31 13.27
CA PRO A 91 19.43 8.29 13.75
C PRO A 91 20.12 6.93 13.94
N GLU A 92 19.93 6.31 15.10
CA GLU A 92 20.60 5.07 15.47
C GLU A 92 20.34 3.95 14.44
N GLY A 93 21.41 3.24 14.07
CA GLY A 93 21.34 2.08 13.18
C GLY A 93 20.95 2.40 11.73
N ILE A 94 21.03 3.66 11.29
CA ILE A 94 20.67 3.99 9.90
C ILE A 94 21.57 3.28 8.88
N TRP A 95 22.88 3.20 9.15
CA TRP A 95 23.86 2.50 8.29
C TRP A 95 23.72 0.99 8.29
N THR A 96 22.96 0.44 9.24
CA THR A 96 22.81 -1.01 9.44
C THR A 96 21.49 -1.52 8.90
N LYS A 97 20.77 -0.70 8.13
CA LYS A 97 19.50 -1.06 7.54
C LYS A 97 19.70 -1.62 6.13
N GLU A 98 18.78 -2.49 5.72
CA GLU A 98 18.63 -2.90 4.34
C GLU A 98 17.15 -3.07 4.02
N PHE A 99 16.79 -2.92 2.76
CA PHE A 99 15.45 -3.26 2.32
C PHE A 99 15.41 -4.73 1.89
N ARG A 100 14.66 -5.53 2.66
CA ARG A 100 14.60 -6.99 2.53
C ARG A 100 13.18 -7.45 2.19
N PRO A 101 12.97 -8.18 1.08
CA PRO A 101 11.72 -8.90 0.83
C PRO A 101 11.59 -10.14 1.72
N PRO A 102 10.37 -10.62 2.01
CA PRO A 102 10.18 -11.91 2.69
C PRO A 102 10.87 -13.04 1.90
N SER A 103 11.54 -13.95 2.57
CA SER A 103 11.90 -15.24 1.97
C SER A 103 10.66 -16.10 1.74
N VAL A 104 10.80 -17.22 1.02
CA VAL A 104 9.71 -18.20 0.88
C VAL A 104 9.22 -18.70 2.24
N SER A 105 10.13 -18.87 3.20
CA SER A 105 9.75 -19.28 4.56
C SER A 105 8.91 -18.20 5.26
N ASP A 106 9.23 -16.93 5.06
CA ASP A 106 8.43 -15.83 5.58
C ASP A 106 7.07 -15.76 4.92
N LEU A 107 6.98 -15.98 3.61
CA LEU A 107 5.69 -16.08 2.93
C LEU A 107 4.82 -17.17 3.55
N ALA A 108 5.39 -18.34 3.89
CA ALA A 108 4.67 -19.39 4.59
C ALA A 108 4.20 -18.93 5.99
N MET A 109 5.05 -18.26 6.77
CA MET A 109 4.67 -17.70 8.08
C MET A 109 3.58 -16.61 7.96
N HIS A 110 3.62 -15.78 6.92
CA HIS A 110 2.57 -14.82 6.63
C HIS A 110 1.26 -15.50 6.27
N LEU A 111 1.31 -16.55 5.44
CA LEU A 111 0.13 -17.35 5.12
C LEU A 111 -0.46 -18.02 6.35
N GLU A 112 0.37 -18.50 7.28
CA GLU A 112 -0.11 -19.14 8.50
C GLU A 112 -1.06 -18.22 9.30
N ARG A 113 -0.91 -16.89 9.19
CA ARG A 113 -1.74 -15.91 9.91
C ARG A 113 -3.16 -15.79 9.37
N PHE A 114 -3.41 -16.15 8.11
CA PHE A 114 -4.76 -16.23 7.55
C PHE A 114 -5.56 -17.42 8.11
N GLY A 115 -4.91 -18.31 8.85
CA GLY A 115 -5.49 -19.48 9.48
C GLY A 115 -5.35 -19.47 11.00
N GLY A 116 -5.55 -20.65 11.59
CA GLY A 116 -5.30 -20.90 13.01
C GLY A 116 -6.41 -20.41 13.95
N ALA A 117 -6.43 -20.92 15.18
CA ALA A 117 -7.35 -20.42 16.21
C ALA A 117 -6.93 -19.01 16.65
N ARG A 118 -7.89 -18.10 16.74
CA ARG A 118 -7.74 -16.78 17.39
C ARG A 118 -9.00 -16.46 18.15
N ASP A 119 -8.87 -15.66 19.19
CA ASP A 119 -9.99 -15.17 19.95
C ASP A 119 -10.90 -14.34 19.05
N PHE A 120 -12.19 -14.66 19.05
CA PHE A 120 -13.23 -13.84 18.46
C PHE A 120 -14.47 -13.99 19.33
N ASN A 121 -14.94 -12.88 19.90
CA ASN A 121 -16.10 -12.91 20.79
C ASN A 121 -17.40 -12.83 19.97
N THR A 122 -17.79 -13.97 19.39
CA THR A 122 -18.97 -14.07 18.53
C THR A 122 -20.26 -13.61 19.22
N SER A 123 -20.45 -13.94 20.50
CA SER A 123 -21.67 -13.59 21.22
C SER A 123 -21.81 -12.08 21.44
N PHE A 124 -20.72 -11.40 21.80
CA PHE A 124 -20.72 -9.93 21.88
C PHE A 124 -20.89 -9.32 20.49
N PHE A 125 -20.20 -9.83 19.48
CA PHE A 125 -20.28 -9.30 18.12
C PHE A 125 -21.72 -9.36 17.57
N ASP A 126 -22.35 -10.53 17.60
CA ASP A 126 -23.70 -10.75 17.07
C ASP A 126 -24.76 -9.90 17.78
N ALA A 127 -24.62 -9.72 19.10
CA ALA A 127 -25.56 -8.92 19.88
C ALA A 127 -25.49 -7.42 19.55
N ASN A 128 -24.35 -6.91 19.07
CA ASN A 128 -24.09 -5.48 18.97
C ASN A 128 -23.91 -4.98 17.52
N VAL A 129 -23.52 -5.84 16.58
CA VAL A 129 -23.11 -5.44 15.22
C VAL A 129 -24.19 -4.64 14.49
N ARG A 130 -25.46 -5.04 14.52
CA ARG A 130 -26.55 -4.36 13.78
C ARG A 130 -26.77 -2.92 14.23
N GLU A 131 -26.74 -2.69 15.55
CA GLU A 131 -26.88 -1.34 16.10
C GLU A 131 -25.66 -0.50 15.75
N THR A 132 -24.45 -1.07 15.82
CA THR A 132 -23.22 -0.42 15.40
C THR A 132 -23.27 -0.02 13.92
N MET A 133 -23.70 -0.90 13.02
CA MET A 133 -23.87 -0.57 11.60
C MET A 133 -24.83 0.61 11.39
N THR A 134 -25.93 0.63 12.16
CA THR A 134 -26.93 1.71 12.09
C THR A 134 -26.32 3.04 12.56
N ARG A 135 -25.53 3.02 13.64
CA ARG A 135 -24.79 4.20 14.13
C ARG A 135 -23.78 4.70 13.10
N MET A 136 -22.94 3.82 12.54
CA MET A 136 -21.98 4.18 11.48
C MET A 136 -22.68 4.81 10.27
N SER A 137 -23.85 4.31 9.88
CA SER A 137 -24.63 4.91 8.77
C SER A 137 -25.13 6.31 9.10
N ARG A 138 -25.56 6.56 10.35
CA ARG A 138 -25.98 7.91 10.79
C ARG A 138 -24.80 8.89 10.83
N ILE A 139 -23.61 8.44 11.21
CA ILE A 139 -22.40 9.27 11.27
C ILE A 139 -22.01 9.84 9.90
N GLU A 140 -22.14 9.05 8.84
CA GLU A 140 -21.87 9.51 7.47
C GLU A 140 -22.90 10.56 6.96
N GLY A 141 -23.99 10.77 7.72
CA GLY A 141 -25.05 11.75 7.47
C GLY A 141 -26.32 11.14 6.86
N ASP A 142 -27.41 11.90 6.94
CA ASP A 142 -28.71 11.62 6.26
C ASP A 142 -28.64 11.93 4.75
N LEU A 143 -27.48 11.69 4.12
CA LEU A 143 -27.41 11.72 2.67
C LEU A 143 -28.49 10.75 2.15
N PRO A 144 -29.39 11.17 1.24
CA PRO A 144 -30.30 10.22 0.61
C PRO A 144 -29.41 9.14 0.04
N THR A 145 -29.63 7.90 0.50
CA THR A 145 -28.90 6.68 0.17
C THR A 145 -28.28 6.82 -1.22
N VAL A 146 -27.04 7.31 -1.32
CA VAL A 146 -26.45 7.56 -2.64
C VAL A 146 -26.12 6.19 -3.18
N LEU A 147 -27.09 5.64 -3.90
CA LEU A 147 -27.01 4.33 -4.47
C LEU A 147 -26.33 4.49 -5.81
N VAL A 148 -25.18 3.84 -5.96
CA VAL A 148 -24.59 3.66 -7.28
C VAL A 148 -25.56 2.78 -8.09
N ASP A 149 -26.15 3.35 -9.14
CA ASP A 149 -27.07 2.66 -10.03
C ASP A 149 -26.35 2.14 -11.28
N THR A 150 -26.94 1.16 -11.98
CA THR A 150 -26.49 0.63 -13.27
C THR A 150 -25.03 0.15 -13.24
N TRP A 151 -24.52 -0.19 -12.06
CA TRP A 151 -23.12 -0.53 -11.82
C TRP A 151 -22.72 -1.88 -12.43
N LEU A 152 -23.60 -2.89 -12.38
CA LEU A 152 -23.35 -4.24 -12.89
C LEU A 152 -23.60 -4.35 -14.40
N THR A 153 -22.81 -3.63 -15.20
CA THR A 153 -22.92 -3.62 -16.66
C THR A 153 -21.58 -3.82 -17.35
N THR A 154 -21.63 -4.31 -18.59
CA THR A 154 -20.45 -4.49 -19.44
C THR A 154 -19.79 -3.16 -19.78
N ASP A 155 -20.57 -2.10 -19.98
CA ASP A 155 -20.03 -0.75 -20.22
C ASP A 155 -19.19 -0.25 -19.04
N ASN A 156 -19.68 -0.43 -17.80
CA ASN A 156 -18.90 -0.06 -16.61
C ASN A 156 -17.65 -0.93 -16.43
N LEU A 157 -17.73 -2.22 -16.77
CA LEU A 157 -16.56 -3.11 -16.77
C LEU A 157 -15.47 -2.60 -17.73
N LEU A 158 -15.85 -2.14 -18.93
CA LEU A 158 -14.91 -1.59 -19.92
C LEU A 158 -14.28 -0.25 -19.48
N ARG A 159 -14.89 0.45 -18.51
CA ARG A 159 -14.36 1.69 -17.92
C ARG A 159 -13.39 1.44 -16.77
N VAL A 160 -13.27 0.20 -16.27
CA VAL A 160 -12.32 -0.15 -15.22
C VAL A 160 -10.90 0.07 -15.75
N ARG A 161 -10.12 0.87 -15.01
CA ARG A 161 -8.72 1.14 -15.32
C ARG A 161 -7.82 0.21 -14.53
N VAL A 162 -6.83 -0.38 -15.19
CA VAL A 162 -5.82 -1.23 -14.56
C VAL A 162 -4.42 -0.74 -14.92
N PRO A 163 -3.42 -0.85 -14.02
CA PRO A 163 -2.05 -0.46 -14.34
C PRO A 163 -1.46 -1.38 -15.43
N SER A 164 -1.07 -0.82 -16.58
CA SER A 164 -0.68 -1.58 -17.78
C SER A 164 0.49 -2.54 -17.54
N ASN A 165 1.51 -2.06 -16.83
CA ASN A 165 2.81 -2.72 -16.70
C ASN A 165 2.94 -3.56 -15.41
N THR A 166 1.82 -3.94 -14.80
CA THR A 166 1.82 -4.81 -13.61
C THR A 166 1.49 -6.26 -13.99
N SER A 167 1.83 -7.20 -13.12
CA SER A 167 1.53 -8.63 -13.32
C SER A 167 0.04 -8.88 -13.53
N ALA A 168 -0.31 -9.64 -14.58
CA ALA A 168 -1.69 -10.05 -14.85
C ALA A 168 -2.21 -11.20 -13.97
N GLY A 169 -1.33 -11.92 -13.27
CA GLY A 169 -1.69 -13.12 -12.51
C GLY A 169 -0.99 -14.37 -13.04
N ILE A 170 -0.94 -15.42 -12.22
CA ILE A 170 -0.17 -16.64 -12.53
C ILE A 170 -0.65 -17.34 -13.81
N ARG A 171 -1.97 -17.43 -14.00
CA ARG A 171 -2.58 -18.05 -15.18
C ARG A 171 -2.14 -17.37 -16.48
N TRP A 172 -2.15 -16.04 -16.51
CA TRP A 172 -1.80 -15.25 -17.69
C TRP A 172 -0.31 -15.34 -17.99
N LYS A 173 0.55 -15.33 -16.96
CA LYS A 173 2.00 -15.55 -17.12
C LYS A 173 2.32 -16.86 -17.81
N LYS A 174 1.58 -17.95 -17.50
CA LYS A 174 1.76 -19.25 -18.16
C LYS A 174 1.32 -19.26 -19.62
N LYS A 175 0.43 -18.35 -20.01
CA LYS A 175 0.07 -18.07 -21.40
C LYS A 175 1.02 -17.07 -22.08
N GLN A 176 2.15 -16.74 -21.45
CA GLN A 176 3.11 -15.72 -21.91
C GLN A 176 2.55 -14.29 -21.96
N LEU A 177 1.42 -14.03 -21.28
CA LEU A 177 0.80 -12.71 -21.13
C LEU A 177 1.19 -12.16 -19.75
N ARG A 178 2.40 -11.61 -19.65
CA ARG A 178 2.99 -11.23 -18.35
C ARG A 178 2.34 -9.97 -17.78
N ALA A 179 2.15 -8.95 -18.62
CA ALA A 179 1.57 -7.67 -18.22
C ALA A 179 0.06 -7.67 -18.30
N LYS A 180 -0.57 -6.82 -17.48
CA LYS A 180 -2.01 -6.59 -17.56
C LYS A 180 -2.43 -6.12 -18.94
N VAL A 181 -1.64 -5.26 -19.60
CA VAL A 181 -1.95 -4.78 -20.96
C VAL A 181 -2.06 -5.92 -21.98
N ASP A 182 -1.20 -6.93 -21.89
CA ASP A 182 -1.21 -8.08 -22.81
C ASP A 182 -2.40 -9.02 -22.54
N ALA A 183 -2.72 -9.22 -21.26
CA ALA A 183 -3.80 -10.12 -20.83
C ALA A 183 -5.20 -9.49 -20.87
N LEU A 184 -5.29 -8.16 -20.94
CA LEU A 184 -6.53 -7.40 -20.77
C LEU A 184 -7.65 -7.82 -21.73
N PRO A 185 -7.42 -8.00 -23.04
CA PRO A 185 -8.50 -8.38 -23.96
C PRO A 185 -9.18 -9.71 -23.58
N TYR A 186 -8.37 -10.70 -23.21
CA TYR A 186 -8.85 -12.02 -22.82
C TYR A 186 -9.53 -12.02 -21.45
N ALA A 187 -8.97 -11.28 -20.49
CA ALA A 187 -9.56 -11.16 -19.15
C ALA A 187 -10.91 -10.41 -19.18
N LEU A 188 -11.03 -9.39 -20.04
CA LEU A 188 -12.29 -8.68 -20.27
C LEU A 188 -13.35 -9.60 -20.89
N GLU A 189 -12.99 -10.41 -21.88
CA GLU A 189 -13.93 -11.37 -22.48
C GLU A 189 -14.49 -12.34 -21.43
N GLU A 190 -13.64 -12.90 -20.57
CA GLU A 190 -14.09 -13.76 -19.47
C GLU A 190 -14.97 -13.01 -18.46
N ALA A 191 -14.59 -11.80 -18.06
CA ALA A 191 -15.37 -10.98 -17.14
C ALA A 191 -16.74 -10.59 -17.70
N VAL A 192 -16.84 -10.32 -19.02
CA VAL A 192 -18.12 -10.05 -19.70
C VAL A 192 -19.04 -11.28 -19.62
N ARG A 193 -18.51 -12.49 -19.85
CA ARG A 193 -19.29 -13.74 -19.70
C ARG A 193 -19.75 -13.94 -18.27
N ASP A 194 -18.91 -13.61 -17.28
CA ASP A 194 -19.29 -13.67 -15.87
C ASP A 194 -20.40 -12.68 -15.53
N ILE A 195 -20.43 -11.46 -16.11
CA ILE A 195 -21.56 -10.54 -15.95
C ILE A 195 -22.87 -11.14 -16.47
N VAL A 196 -22.83 -11.86 -17.61
CA VAL A 196 -24.02 -12.57 -18.12
C VAL A 196 -24.45 -13.68 -17.16
N GLY A 197 -23.51 -14.52 -16.71
CA GLY A 197 -23.78 -15.58 -15.75
C GLY A 197 -24.34 -15.06 -14.42
N LEU A 198 -23.84 -13.93 -13.94
CA LEU A 198 -24.34 -13.25 -12.74
C LEU A 198 -25.80 -12.87 -12.88
N LYS A 199 -26.22 -12.34 -14.04
CA LYS A 199 -27.64 -12.01 -14.31
C LYS A 199 -28.55 -13.22 -14.32
N GLU A 200 -28.01 -14.41 -14.59
CA GLU A 200 -28.69 -15.71 -14.48
C GLU A 200 -28.64 -16.27 -13.03
N GLY A 201 -28.04 -15.55 -12.08
CA GLY A 201 -27.89 -15.97 -10.70
C GLY A 201 -26.68 -16.88 -10.43
N ARG A 202 -25.79 -17.08 -11.41
CA ARG A 202 -24.58 -17.90 -11.24
C ARG A 202 -23.44 -17.06 -10.66
N PRO A 203 -22.93 -17.37 -9.45
CA PRO A 203 -21.74 -16.71 -8.92
C PRO A 203 -20.53 -16.94 -9.84
N TYR A 204 -19.68 -15.93 -10.00
CA TYR A 204 -18.42 -16.07 -10.72
C TYR A 204 -17.31 -16.59 -9.80
N SER A 205 -16.37 -17.34 -10.38
CA SER A 205 -15.14 -17.81 -9.73
C SER A 205 -13.91 -17.23 -10.42
N THR A 206 -12.77 -17.25 -9.74
CA THR A 206 -11.50 -16.77 -10.30
C THR A 206 -10.40 -17.78 -9.98
N PRO A 207 -9.36 -17.89 -10.82
CA PRO A 207 -8.20 -18.70 -10.49
C PRO A 207 -7.53 -18.26 -9.18
N PRO A 208 -6.70 -19.12 -8.57
CA PRO A 208 -5.94 -18.78 -7.37
C PRO A 208 -5.09 -17.52 -7.54
N CYS A 209 -5.01 -16.73 -6.47
CA CYS A 209 -3.99 -15.69 -6.32
C CYS A 209 -2.62 -16.35 -6.19
N PHE A 210 -1.54 -15.64 -6.49
CA PHE A 210 -0.19 -16.13 -6.16
C PHE A 210 0.48 -15.23 -5.13
N CYS A 211 1.36 -15.82 -4.31
CA CYS A 211 2.16 -15.07 -3.34
C CYS A 211 3.25 -14.27 -4.05
N ALA A 212 3.22 -12.96 -3.85
CA ALA A 212 4.29 -12.04 -4.16
C ALA A 212 4.78 -11.37 -2.86
N ALA A 213 5.77 -10.52 -3.01
CA ALA A 213 6.48 -9.92 -1.90
C ALA A 213 6.71 -8.44 -2.15
N ARG A 214 6.59 -7.67 -1.08
CA ARG A 214 7.05 -6.29 -1.02
C ARG A 214 8.07 -6.19 0.10
N GLY A 215 9.24 -5.62 -0.17
CA GLY A 215 10.26 -5.49 0.86
C GLY A 215 9.89 -4.46 1.93
N LYS A 216 10.64 -4.53 3.03
CA LYS A 216 10.60 -3.53 4.10
C LYS A 216 12.03 -3.24 4.53
N ILE A 217 12.28 -2.01 4.97
CA ILE A 217 13.53 -1.65 5.62
C ILE A 217 13.61 -2.37 6.97
N VAL A 218 14.68 -3.13 7.17
CA VAL A 218 14.98 -3.92 8.37
C VAL A 218 16.39 -3.61 8.85
N ASP A 219 16.64 -3.80 10.14
CA ASP A 219 17.97 -3.69 10.74
C ASP A 219 18.70 -5.04 10.63
N ILE A 220 19.86 -5.04 9.98
CA ILE A 220 20.67 -6.23 9.68
C ILE A 220 21.15 -6.92 10.96
N PHE A 221 21.39 -6.17 12.05
CA PHE A 221 21.96 -6.72 13.28
C PHE A 221 20.92 -7.23 14.28
N LYS A 222 19.62 -6.92 14.11
CA LYS A 222 18.56 -7.37 15.02
C LYS A 222 18.16 -8.85 14.88
N GLY A 223 18.98 -9.64 14.16
CA GLY A 223 18.87 -11.09 14.03
C GLY A 223 17.79 -11.55 13.04
N PRO A 224 17.87 -12.80 12.53
CA PRO A 224 16.97 -13.35 11.49
C PRO A 224 15.51 -13.60 11.95
N GLY A 225 15.06 -12.99 13.04
CA GLY A 225 13.77 -13.26 13.68
C GLY A 225 12.73 -12.13 13.62
N LYS A 226 13.06 -10.94 13.10
CA LYS A 226 12.12 -9.79 13.10
C LYS A 226 11.92 -9.14 11.73
N LYS A 227 10.79 -9.53 11.11
CA LYS A 227 10.01 -8.85 10.05
C LYS A 227 10.69 -8.70 8.68
N GLU A 228 10.84 -9.80 7.94
CA GLU A 228 11.21 -9.76 6.51
C GLU A 228 9.99 -9.38 5.66
N GLY A 229 10.04 -8.20 5.02
CA GLY A 229 9.02 -7.57 4.17
C GLY A 229 7.53 -7.88 4.44
N ARG A 230 6.72 -7.93 3.38
CA ARG A 230 5.26 -8.12 3.40
C ARG A 230 4.84 -9.12 2.32
N LEU A 231 3.93 -10.02 2.67
CA LEU A 231 3.19 -10.85 1.70
C LEU A 231 2.19 -9.98 0.93
N VAL A 232 2.18 -10.12 -0.39
CA VAL A 232 1.15 -9.55 -1.27
C VAL A 232 0.51 -10.70 -2.04
N LEU A 233 -0.82 -10.81 -2.02
CA LEU A 233 -1.54 -11.76 -2.85
C LEU A 233 -1.90 -11.08 -4.15
N VAL A 234 -1.34 -11.57 -5.26
CA VAL A 234 -1.59 -10.99 -6.58
C VAL A 234 -2.76 -11.75 -7.22
N PRO A 235 -3.94 -11.12 -7.35
CA PRO A 235 -5.10 -11.77 -7.95
C PRO A 235 -4.95 -11.94 -9.46
N ASP A 236 -5.74 -12.84 -10.03
CA ASP A 236 -5.93 -12.90 -11.48
C ASP A 236 -6.52 -11.57 -12.00
N LEU A 237 -6.13 -11.16 -13.21
CA LEU A 237 -6.65 -9.93 -13.81
C LEU A 237 -8.18 -9.90 -13.88
N LYS A 238 -8.84 -11.05 -14.09
CA LYS A 238 -10.30 -11.14 -14.06
C LYS A 238 -10.87 -10.77 -12.68
N ARG A 239 -10.26 -11.26 -11.60
CA ARG A 239 -10.63 -10.89 -10.22
C ARG A 239 -10.49 -9.39 -10.01
N HIS A 240 -9.40 -8.81 -10.51
CA HIS A 240 -9.16 -7.38 -10.40
C HIS A 240 -10.24 -6.56 -11.12
N LEU A 241 -10.58 -6.92 -12.36
CA LEU A 241 -11.64 -6.27 -13.13
C LEU A 241 -13.01 -6.37 -12.44
N MET A 242 -13.40 -7.57 -12.00
CA MET A 242 -14.70 -7.81 -11.36
C MET A 242 -14.82 -7.08 -10.01
N GLY A 243 -13.76 -7.07 -9.19
CA GLY A 243 -13.75 -6.34 -7.91
C GLY A 243 -13.77 -4.82 -8.09
N SER A 244 -12.98 -4.31 -9.05
CA SER A 244 -12.92 -2.87 -9.33
C SER A 244 -14.20 -2.29 -9.90
N LEU A 245 -15.13 -3.12 -10.41
CA LEU A 245 -16.45 -2.69 -10.85
C LEU A 245 -17.23 -1.97 -9.73
N THR A 246 -17.01 -2.35 -8.48
CA THR A 246 -17.66 -1.73 -7.31
C THR A 246 -16.67 -1.09 -6.35
N SER A 247 -15.45 -1.60 -6.18
CA SER A 247 -14.48 -0.99 -5.25
C SER A 247 -14.05 0.42 -5.65
N VAL A 248 -13.95 0.71 -6.96
CA VAL A 248 -13.60 2.05 -7.46
C VAL A 248 -14.74 3.05 -7.27
N PRO A 249 -16.00 2.79 -7.71
CA PRO A 249 -17.13 3.65 -7.38
C PRO A 249 -17.31 3.86 -5.87
N TYR A 250 -17.14 2.80 -5.07
CA TYR A 250 -17.25 2.89 -3.62
C TYR A 250 -16.22 3.87 -3.03
N SER A 251 -14.96 3.80 -3.50
CA SER A 251 -13.90 4.71 -3.04
C SER A 251 -14.25 6.18 -3.28
N LYS A 252 -14.81 6.50 -4.46
CA LYS A 252 -15.27 7.86 -4.79
C LYS A 252 -16.44 8.30 -3.90
N LEU A 253 -17.34 7.37 -3.60
CA LEU A 253 -18.47 7.65 -2.72
C LEU A 253 -17.98 7.94 -1.30
N VAL A 254 -17.11 7.09 -0.74
CA VAL A 254 -16.58 7.26 0.62
C VAL A 254 -15.82 8.57 0.79
N SER A 255 -15.08 9.04 -0.22
CA SER A 255 -14.42 10.35 -0.15
C SER A 255 -15.38 11.53 0.01
N SER A 256 -16.67 11.36 -0.32
CA SER A 256 -17.70 12.39 -0.16
C SER A 256 -18.44 12.37 1.18
N PHE A 257 -18.30 11.29 1.97
CA PHE A 257 -19.01 11.19 3.26
C PHE A 257 -18.43 12.12 4.31
N SER A 258 -19.29 12.63 5.20
CA SER A 258 -18.83 13.40 6.36
C SER A 258 -17.88 12.58 7.23
N LYS A 259 -16.81 13.21 7.73
CA LYS A 259 -15.86 12.60 8.67
C LYS A 259 -15.98 13.16 10.09
N LYS A 260 -16.93 14.05 10.36
CA LYS A 260 -17.08 14.74 11.66
C LYS A 260 -17.29 13.79 12.85
N GLY A 261 -18.00 12.69 12.63
CA GLY A 261 -18.27 11.69 13.66
C GLY A 261 -17.31 10.49 13.66
N GLY A 262 -16.23 10.56 12.87
CA GLY A 262 -15.43 9.37 12.50
C GLY A 262 -15.83 8.82 11.13
N GLY A 263 -15.07 7.84 10.65
CA GLY A 263 -15.33 7.19 9.37
C GLY A 263 -14.08 6.68 8.66
N VAL A 264 -14.30 6.16 7.46
CA VAL A 264 -13.22 5.68 6.58
C VAL A 264 -12.61 6.84 5.80
N LEU A 265 -11.26 6.90 5.77
CA LEU A 265 -10.46 7.96 5.14
C LEU A 265 -9.90 7.61 3.75
N ILE A 266 -10.65 6.84 2.97
CA ILE A 266 -10.27 6.53 1.58
C ILE A 266 -10.26 7.81 0.73
N GLY A 267 -9.17 8.01 -0.01
CA GLY A 267 -8.96 9.20 -0.85
C GLY A 267 -8.24 10.35 -0.14
N MET A 268 -7.87 10.18 1.14
CA MET A 268 -7.02 11.14 1.84
C MET A 268 -5.60 11.11 1.24
N GLY A 269 -5.00 12.29 1.07
CA GLY A 269 -3.60 12.46 0.69
C GLY A 269 -2.94 13.60 1.47
N ASN A 270 -1.64 13.83 1.23
CA ASN A 270 -0.86 14.80 2.00
C ASN A 270 -1.23 16.26 1.74
N TYR A 271 -1.78 16.56 0.55
CA TYR A 271 -1.98 17.93 0.07
C TYR A 271 -3.44 18.38 0.17
N HIS A 272 -3.70 19.59 -0.32
CA HIS A 272 -5.05 20.12 -0.52
C HIS A 272 -5.94 20.24 0.73
N MET A 273 -5.37 20.72 1.84
CA MET A 273 -6.04 20.91 3.12
C MET A 273 -6.57 19.63 3.77
N ASN A 274 -6.25 18.43 3.25
CA ASN A 274 -6.79 17.16 3.76
C ASN A 274 -6.49 16.94 5.26
N TYR A 275 -5.25 17.21 5.71
CA TYR A 275 -4.87 17.08 7.12
C TYR A 275 -5.51 18.18 8.00
N SER A 276 -5.70 19.38 7.47
CA SER A 276 -6.44 20.46 8.17
C SER A 276 -7.91 20.12 8.34
N GLN A 277 -8.57 19.68 7.27
CA GLN A 277 -9.96 19.26 7.33
C GLN A 277 -10.15 18.07 8.28
N LEU A 278 -9.25 17.09 8.24
CA LEU A 278 -9.27 15.97 9.16
C LEU A 278 -9.07 16.44 10.61
N ALA A 279 -8.13 17.36 10.86
CA ALA A 279 -7.92 17.91 12.20
C ALA A 279 -9.17 18.63 12.72
N GLU A 280 -9.86 19.40 11.88
CA GLU A 280 -11.14 20.02 12.22
C GLU A 280 -12.21 18.98 12.55
N ASP A 281 -12.33 17.92 11.74
CA ASP A 281 -13.28 16.83 11.96
C ASP A 281 -12.99 16.08 13.27
N ILE A 282 -11.72 15.85 13.59
CA ILE A 282 -11.26 15.24 14.83
C ILE A 282 -11.58 16.13 16.04
N ALA A 283 -11.18 17.40 15.98
CA ALA A 283 -11.39 18.37 17.05
C ALA A 283 -12.88 18.56 17.35
N GLY A 284 -13.73 18.54 16.31
CA GLY A 284 -15.18 18.70 16.44
C GLY A 284 -15.58 20.00 17.14
N ILE A 285 -16.76 19.98 17.79
CA ILE A 285 -17.27 21.15 18.56
C ILE A 285 -16.55 21.25 19.91
N LYS A 286 -16.27 20.11 20.53
CA LYS A 286 -15.62 20.01 21.83
C LYS A 286 -14.34 19.23 21.68
N LYS A 287 -13.22 19.85 22.08
CA LYS A 287 -11.89 19.23 22.08
C LYS A 287 -11.93 17.87 22.83
N PRO A 288 -11.53 16.77 22.17
CA PRO A 288 -11.35 15.48 22.81
C PRO A 288 -10.37 15.52 23.98
N ALA A 289 -10.57 14.64 24.96
CA ALA A 289 -9.73 14.56 26.14
C ALA A 289 -8.39 13.85 25.87
N ALA A 290 -8.38 12.90 24.94
CA ALA A 290 -7.19 12.17 24.53
C ALA A 290 -7.33 11.61 23.10
N TYR A 291 -6.20 11.33 22.48
CA TYR A 291 -6.10 10.70 21.16
C TYR A 291 -5.24 9.44 21.25
N LEU A 292 -5.71 8.32 20.70
CA LEU A 292 -4.91 7.13 20.47
C LEU A 292 -4.49 7.08 19.00
N CYS A 293 -3.20 6.85 18.77
CA CYS A 293 -2.65 6.52 17.46
C CYS A 293 -2.22 5.06 17.55
N VAL A 294 -2.82 4.18 16.74
CA VAL A 294 -2.71 2.73 16.93
C VAL A 294 -2.25 2.06 15.65
N ASP A 295 -1.28 1.16 15.79
CA ASP A 295 -0.78 0.28 14.75
C ASP A 295 -1.01 -1.20 15.15
N PHE A 296 -1.42 -2.04 14.20
CA PHE A 296 -1.75 -3.44 14.43
C PHE A 296 -0.73 -4.40 13.84
N SER A 297 -0.50 -5.53 14.51
CA SER A 297 0.36 -6.61 14.02
C SER A 297 -0.41 -7.54 13.07
N GLY A 298 -0.05 -7.48 11.78
CA GLY A 298 -0.60 -8.38 10.77
C GLY A 298 -2.10 -8.19 10.54
N TYR A 299 -2.57 -6.95 10.59
CA TYR A 299 -3.99 -6.60 10.42
C TYR A 299 -4.64 -7.31 9.23
N ASP A 300 -4.08 -7.15 8.03
CA ASP A 300 -4.57 -7.74 6.79
C ASP A 300 -4.77 -9.26 6.88
N GLN A 301 -4.01 -9.97 7.71
CA GLN A 301 -4.12 -11.42 7.85
C GLN A 301 -5.10 -11.84 8.95
N THR A 302 -5.54 -10.93 9.82
CA THR A 302 -6.15 -11.27 11.11
C THR A 302 -7.60 -10.83 11.26
N VAL A 303 -8.09 -9.92 10.41
CA VAL A 303 -9.51 -9.50 10.40
C VAL A 303 -10.45 -10.72 10.34
N PRO A 304 -11.38 -10.88 11.30
CA PRO A 304 -12.34 -12.00 11.30
C PRO A 304 -13.25 -12.02 10.06
N ALA A 305 -13.69 -13.22 9.67
CA ALA A 305 -14.55 -13.41 8.49
C ALA A 305 -15.92 -12.74 8.65
N GLU A 306 -16.47 -12.77 9.86
CA GLU A 306 -17.73 -12.16 10.24
C GLU A 306 -17.66 -10.64 10.11
N VAL A 307 -16.54 -10.03 10.51
CA VAL A 307 -16.30 -8.59 10.34
C VAL A 307 -16.23 -8.23 8.86
N ILE A 308 -15.52 -9.04 8.05
CA ILE A 308 -15.47 -8.88 6.59
C ILE A 308 -16.88 -8.94 5.97
N GLN A 309 -17.69 -9.91 6.39
CA GLN A 309 -19.05 -10.08 5.90
C GLN A 309 -19.93 -8.86 6.20
N TRP A 310 -19.85 -8.32 7.42
CA TRP A 310 -20.62 -7.13 7.81
C TRP A 310 -20.10 -5.85 7.14
N GLY A 311 -18.79 -5.71 6.99
CA GLY A 311 -18.17 -4.65 6.21
C GLY A 311 -18.66 -4.66 4.76
N LEU A 312 -18.63 -5.84 4.11
CA LEU A 312 -19.14 -5.98 2.74
C LEU A 312 -20.66 -5.76 2.64
N THR A 313 -21.42 -6.17 3.66
CA THR A 313 -22.86 -5.90 3.73
C THR A 313 -23.13 -4.39 3.72
N ARG A 314 -22.37 -3.61 4.51
CA ARG A 314 -22.43 -2.14 4.51
C ARG A 314 -22.13 -1.56 3.14
N ILE A 315 -21.02 -1.98 2.55
CA ILE A 315 -20.59 -1.53 1.22
C ILE A 315 -21.70 -1.81 0.21
N SER A 316 -22.23 -3.03 0.19
CA SER A 316 -23.27 -3.45 -0.75
C SER A 316 -24.56 -2.62 -0.65
N SER A 317 -24.87 -2.11 0.55
CA SER A 317 -26.04 -1.23 0.76
C SER A 317 -25.92 0.13 0.05
N ARG A 318 -24.73 0.49 -0.43
CA ARG A 318 -24.47 1.70 -1.22
C ARG A 318 -24.63 1.47 -2.74
N PHE A 319 -25.05 0.28 -3.14
CA PHE A 319 -25.29 -0.07 -4.54
C PHE A 319 -26.75 -0.45 -4.72
N LYS A 320 -27.38 0.05 -5.78
CA LYS A 320 -28.77 -0.33 -6.08
C LYS A 320 -28.83 -1.81 -6.42
N THR A 321 -29.77 -2.53 -5.80
CA THR A 321 -30.05 -3.92 -6.16
C THR A 321 -30.49 -3.99 -7.61
N CYS A 322 -29.87 -4.89 -8.37
CA CYS A 322 -30.17 -5.12 -9.79
C CYS A 322 -30.02 -6.60 -10.12
N GLN A 323 -30.43 -7.02 -11.32
CA GLN A 323 -30.31 -8.40 -11.74
C GLN A 323 -28.85 -8.88 -11.63
N GLY A 324 -28.64 -9.96 -10.87
CA GLY A 324 -27.33 -10.54 -10.61
C GLY A 324 -26.53 -9.97 -9.44
N SER A 325 -27.01 -8.90 -8.78
CA SER A 325 -26.29 -8.29 -7.65
C SER A 325 -26.08 -9.29 -6.50
N HIS A 326 -27.07 -10.14 -6.20
CA HIS A 326 -26.94 -11.14 -5.13
C HIS A 326 -25.82 -12.16 -5.42
N ALA A 327 -25.77 -12.69 -6.65
CA ALA A 327 -24.71 -13.61 -7.07
C ALA A 327 -23.33 -12.92 -7.06
N TYR A 328 -23.27 -11.63 -7.43
CA TYR A 328 -22.03 -10.84 -7.40
C TYR A 328 -21.50 -10.69 -5.98
N TRP A 329 -22.33 -10.20 -5.04
CA TRP A 329 -21.90 -10.01 -3.66
C TRP A 329 -21.56 -11.33 -2.96
N LYS A 330 -22.23 -12.42 -3.32
CA LYS A 330 -21.85 -13.77 -2.88
C LYS A 330 -20.47 -14.16 -3.38
N SER A 331 -20.16 -13.91 -4.65
CA SER A 331 -18.82 -14.12 -5.20
C SER A 331 -17.77 -13.25 -4.52
N GLU A 332 -18.04 -11.96 -4.33
CA GLU A 332 -17.12 -11.05 -3.64
C GLU A 332 -16.81 -11.53 -2.22
N LEU A 333 -17.83 -11.91 -1.45
CA LEU A 333 -17.62 -12.46 -0.10
C LEU A 333 -16.76 -13.73 -0.13
N ASN A 334 -17.03 -14.64 -1.07
CA ASN A 334 -16.24 -15.86 -1.23
C ASN A 334 -14.79 -15.54 -1.58
N HIS A 335 -14.55 -14.62 -2.53
CA HIS A 335 -13.20 -14.22 -2.92
C HIS A 335 -12.45 -13.50 -1.81
N LEU A 336 -13.17 -12.80 -0.91
CA LEU A 336 -12.59 -12.08 0.20
C LEU A 336 -12.34 -12.94 1.43
N VAL A 337 -13.14 -13.98 1.68
CA VAL A 337 -12.99 -14.84 2.87
C VAL A 337 -12.27 -16.13 2.53
N HIS A 338 -12.60 -16.76 1.41
CA HIS A 338 -12.15 -18.08 0.94
C HIS A 338 -11.23 -17.98 -0.29
N THR A 339 -10.31 -17.02 -0.31
CA THR A 339 -9.35 -16.90 -1.42
C THR A 339 -8.48 -18.14 -1.52
N GLU A 340 -8.39 -18.69 -2.73
CA GLU A 340 -7.39 -19.71 -3.07
C GLU A 340 -6.05 -19.05 -3.36
N ILE A 341 -4.98 -19.60 -2.79
CA ILE A 341 -3.64 -19.02 -2.82
C ILE A 341 -2.64 -20.08 -3.28
N ALA A 342 -2.11 -19.89 -4.49
CA ALA A 342 -0.99 -20.64 -5.01
C ALA A 342 0.31 -20.21 -4.32
N PHE A 343 0.92 -21.15 -3.61
CA PHE A 343 2.26 -21.01 -3.08
C PHE A 343 3.31 -21.31 -4.17
N PRO A 344 4.55 -20.76 -4.11
CA PRO A 344 5.56 -20.96 -5.16
C PRO A 344 5.83 -22.42 -5.54
N THR A 345 5.70 -23.33 -4.57
CA THR A 345 5.86 -24.78 -4.77
C THR A 345 4.83 -25.39 -5.70
N GLY A 346 3.66 -24.76 -5.89
CA GLY A 346 2.51 -25.29 -6.61
C GLY A 346 1.39 -25.83 -5.70
N GLU A 347 1.59 -25.82 -4.39
CA GLU A 347 0.54 -26.07 -3.39
C GLU A 347 -0.49 -24.93 -3.42
N VAL A 348 -1.77 -25.26 -3.29
CA VAL A 348 -2.85 -24.27 -3.22
C VAL A 348 -3.53 -24.36 -1.86
N TYR A 349 -3.50 -23.26 -1.12
CA TYR A 349 -4.14 -23.12 0.17
C TYR A 349 -5.41 -22.29 0.08
N MET A 350 -6.36 -22.49 0.98
CA MET A 350 -7.54 -21.64 1.11
C MET A 350 -7.43 -20.83 2.40
N LYS A 351 -7.50 -19.49 2.31
CA LYS A 351 -7.62 -18.67 3.53
C LYS A 351 -9.02 -18.76 4.13
N GLY A 352 -9.14 -18.48 5.43
CA GLY A 352 -10.43 -18.45 6.14
C GLY A 352 -10.79 -17.10 6.75
N ARG A 353 -9.88 -16.12 6.72
CA ARG A 353 -10.06 -14.78 7.29
C ARG A 353 -9.10 -13.77 6.64
N GLY A 354 -9.12 -12.53 7.10
CA GLY A 354 -8.19 -11.48 6.70
C GLY A 354 -8.57 -10.81 5.38
N VAL A 355 -8.20 -9.56 5.23
CA VAL A 355 -8.31 -8.80 3.98
C VAL A 355 -6.94 -8.82 3.32
N ALA A 356 -6.73 -9.73 2.38
CA ALA A 356 -5.41 -9.93 1.80
C ALA A 356 -4.92 -8.70 1.03
N SER A 357 -3.66 -8.31 1.26
CA SER A 357 -3.02 -7.21 0.54
C SER A 357 -2.90 -7.55 -0.96
N GLY A 358 -3.37 -6.65 -1.83
CA GLY A 358 -3.30 -6.80 -3.29
C GLY A 358 -4.65 -7.11 -3.97
N ASP A 359 -5.69 -7.43 -3.20
CA ASP A 359 -7.07 -7.50 -3.70
C ASP A 359 -7.63 -6.09 -4.00
N PRO A 360 -8.53 -5.91 -4.99
CA PRO A 360 -9.15 -4.62 -5.28
C PRO A 360 -9.89 -3.95 -4.12
N TRP A 361 -10.21 -4.70 -3.06
CA TRP A 361 -10.90 -4.19 -1.87
C TRP A 361 -10.00 -3.94 -0.67
N THR A 362 -8.69 -4.22 -0.75
CA THR A 362 -7.80 -4.22 0.43
C THR A 362 -8.01 -2.98 1.29
N SER A 363 -7.92 -1.79 0.68
CA SER A 363 -8.04 -0.53 1.39
C SER A 363 -9.48 -0.25 1.84
N GLN A 364 -10.47 -0.44 0.98
CA GLN A 364 -11.86 -0.08 1.28
C GLN A 364 -12.43 -0.97 2.38
N LEU A 365 -12.41 -2.28 2.16
CA LEU A 365 -12.95 -3.24 3.12
C LEU A 365 -12.10 -3.31 4.40
N GLY A 366 -10.77 -3.20 4.28
CA GLY A 366 -9.90 -3.11 5.46
C GLY A 366 -10.27 -1.92 6.34
N SER A 367 -10.46 -0.74 5.76
CA SER A 367 -10.85 0.44 6.54
C SER A 367 -12.24 0.31 7.17
N GLU A 368 -13.22 -0.22 6.43
CA GLU A 368 -14.59 -0.46 6.93
C GLU A 368 -14.61 -1.47 8.09
N ALA A 369 -13.87 -2.58 7.92
CA ALA A 369 -13.72 -3.59 8.96
C ALA A 369 -13.05 -2.99 10.20
N ASN A 370 -11.99 -2.19 10.02
CA ASN A 370 -11.32 -1.48 11.10
C ASN A 370 -12.33 -0.60 11.85
N TRP A 371 -13.08 0.25 11.15
CA TRP A 371 -14.02 1.17 11.78
C TRP A 371 -15.14 0.44 12.55
N LEU A 372 -15.70 -0.62 11.97
CA LEU A 372 -16.68 -1.47 12.66
C LEU A 372 -16.11 -2.04 13.97
N MET A 373 -14.88 -2.56 13.94
CA MET A 373 -14.22 -3.09 15.14
C MET A 373 -13.99 -1.99 16.19
N GLN A 374 -13.64 -0.77 15.78
CA GLN A 374 -13.49 0.36 16.70
C GLN A 374 -14.79 0.70 17.42
N GLU A 375 -15.89 0.87 16.69
CA GLU A 375 -17.19 1.22 17.29
C GLU A 375 -17.68 0.14 18.27
N LEU A 376 -17.44 -1.14 17.96
CA LEU A 376 -17.72 -2.25 18.86
C LEU A 376 -16.82 -2.25 20.10
N ALA A 377 -15.53 -1.94 19.94
CA ALA A 377 -14.60 -1.81 21.06
C ALA A 377 -14.99 -0.66 21.99
N PHE A 378 -15.42 0.49 21.44
CA PHE A 378 -15.90 1.62 22.24
C PHE A 378 -17.11 1.23 23.07
N ARG A 379 -18.06 0.50 22.47
CA ARG A 379 -19.23 -0.01 23.19
C ARG A 379 -18.85 -0.99 24.29
N PHE A 380 -17.92 -1.90 24.02
CA PHE A 380 -17.41 -2.85 25.02
C PHE A 380 -16.73 -2.14 26.21
N LEU A 381 -15.98 -1.09 25.93
CA LEU A 381 -15.27 -0.28 26.92
C LEU A 381 -16.17 0.76 27.62
N GLY A 382 -17.38 1.01 27.11
CA GLY A 382 -18.24 2.10 27.55
C GLY A 382 -17.68 3.49 27.23
N TRP A 383 -16.85 3.61 26.20
CA TRP A 383 -16.19 4.86 25.83
C TRP A 383 -17.07 5.70 24.91
N ASN A 384 -17.11 7.02 25.17
CA ASN A 384 -17.57 7.98 24.18
C ASN A 384 -16.37 8.41 23.33
N ALA A 385 -16.20 7.75 22.19
CA ALA A 385 -15.09 7.96 21.28
C ALA A 385 -15.53 7.91 19.82
N ARG A 386 -14.66 8.44 18.95
CA ARG A 386 -14.80 8.47 17.49
C ARG A 386 -13.51 7.94 16.86
N ALA A 387 -13.62 7.28 15.71
CA ALA A 387 -12.49 6.69 15.01
C ALA A 387 -12.40 7.13 13.55
N TRP A 388 -11.18 7.33 13.06
CA TRP A 388 -10.88 7.56 11.64
C TRP A 388 -9.91 6.51 11.15
N THR A 389 -10.28 5.74 10.13
CA THR A 389 -9.56 4.54 9.71
C THR A 389 -9.10 4.60 8.25
N PHE A 390 -7.91 4.07 7.99
CA PHE A 390 -7.41 3.77 6.64
C PHE A 390 -6.59 2.47 6.68
N GLY A 391 -7.15 1.38 6.17
CA GLY A 391 -6.56 0.06 6.30
C GLY A 391 -6.37 -0.29 7.78
N ASP A 392 -5.12 -0.56 8.17
CA ASP A 392 -4.73 -0.83 9.55
C ASP A 392 -4.49 0.44 10.39
N ASP A 393 -4.20 1.58 9.78
CA ASP A 393 -4.00 2.85 10.51
C ASP A 393 -5.32 3.39 11.09
N VAL A 394 -5.29 3.82 12.36
CA VAL A 394 -6.44 4.44 13.02
C VAL A 394 -6.05 5.54 14.01
N ILE A 395 -6.83 6.62 13.98
CA ILE A 395 -6.88 7.63 15.03
C ILE A 395 -8.16 7.41 15.84
N VAL A 396 -8.07 7.34 17.16
CA VAL A 396 -9.22 7.34 18.07
C VAL A 396 -9.22 8.62 18.89
N ALA A 397 -10.28 9.40 18.82
CA ALA A 397 -10.51 10.53 19.71
C ALA A 397 -11.46 10.13 20.84
N ILE A 398 -11.01 10.27 22.09
CA ILE A 398 -11.80 9.98 23.30
C ILE A 398 -12.37 11.29 23.80
N ASP A 399 -13.67 11.50 23.65
CA ASP A 399 -14.32 12.79 23.94
C ASP A 399 -14.44 13.05 25.45
N CYS A 400 -14.61 11.98 26.24
CA CYS A 400 -14.66 12.02 27.70
C CYS A 400 -13.82 10.89 28.28
N LEU A 401 -12.93 11.20 29.22
CA LEU A 401 -12.18 10.17 29.93
C LEU A 401 -13.13 9.30 30.77
N PRO A 402 -12.86 7.98 30.88
CA PRO A 402 -13.54 7.11 31.83
C PRO A 402 -13.43 7.62 33.27
N GLU A 403 -14.33 7.17 34.14
CA GLU A 403 -14.27 7.47 35.57
C GLU A 403 -12.87 7.17 36.16
N GLY A 404 -12.38 8.06 37.01
CA GLY A 404 -11.04 7.97 37.59
C GLY A 404 -9.89 8.57 36.77
N ARG A 405 -10.15 9.10 35.55
CA ARG A 405 -9.16 9.78 34.69
C ARG A 405 -7.88 8.94 34.51
N PRO A 406 -7.98 7.76 33.89
CA PRO A 406 -6.84 6.86 33.70
C PRO A 406 -5.70 7.54 32.95
N SER A 407 -4.47 7.12 33.24
CA SER A 407 -3.29 7.59 32.52
C SER A 407 -3.32 7.19 31.03
N SER A 408 -2.58 7.89 30.19
CA SER A 408 -2.40 7.56 28.75
C SER A 408 -2.00 6.10 28.52
N ALA A 409 -1.10 5.56 29.34
CA ALA A 409 -0.66 4.17 29.23
C ALA A 409 -1.79 3.18 29.59
N THR A 410 -2.59 3.53 30.60
CA THR A 410 -3.75 2.73 31.01
C THR A 410 -4.82 2.69 29.93
N LEU A 411 -5.12 3.83 29.30
CA LEU A 411 -6.06 3.91 28.17
C LEU A 411 -5.63 3.00 27.02
N LEU A 412 -4.37 3.12 26.58
CA LEU A 412 -3.85 2.28 25.49
C LEU A 412 -3.91 0.79 25.85
N THR A 413 -3.61 0.43 27.10
CA THR A 413 -3.66 -0.96 27.58
C THR A 413 -5.09 -1.50 27.58
N GLN A 414 -6.06 -0.72 28.05
CA GLN A 414 -7.47 -1.09 28.03
C GLN A 414 -7.97 -1.31 26.61
N TYR A 415 -7.63 -0.37 25.72
CA TYR A 415 -7.93 -0.45 24.30
C TYR A 415 -7.34 -1.70 23.65
N ALA A 416 -6.03 -1.93 23.83
CA ALA A 416 -5.34 -3.10 23.26
C ALA A 416 -5.93 -4.42 23.78
N THR A 417 -6.27 -4.47 25.06
CA THR A 417 -6.93 -5.63 25.67
C THR A 417 -8.30 -5.90 25.06
N ALA A 418 -9.10 -4.85 24.81
CA ALA A 418 -10.40 -5.00 24.16
C ALA A 418 -10.27 -5.51 22.72
N MET A 419 -9.35 -4.94 21.93
CA MET A 419 -9.10 -5.38 20.55
C MET A 419 -8.65 -6.84 20.49
N GLY A 420 -7.77 -7.26 21.41
CA GLY A 420 -7.34 -8.66 21.54
C GLY A 420 -8.49 -9.59 21.92
N LYS A 421 -9.28 -9.24 22.95
CA LYS A 421 -10.38 -10.10 23.43
C LYS A 421 -11.54 -10.22 22.44
N LEU A 422 -11.88 -9.14 21.74
CA LEU A 422 -13.04 -9.12 20.84
C LEU A 422 -12.71 -9.73 19.48
N PHE A 423 -11.51 -9.46 18.96
CA PHE A 423 -11.17 -9.71 17.55
C PHE A 423 -9.88 -10.51 17.33
N GLY A 424 -9.13 -10.82 18.40
CA GLY A 424 -7.84 -11.51 18.27
C GLY A 424 -6.78 -10.65 17.58
N LEU A 425 -6.94 -9.31 17.65
CA LEU A 425 -6.03 -8.33 17.09
C LEU A 425 -4.98 -7.91 18.11
N GLU A 426 -3.72 -7.88 17.65
CA GLU A 426 -2.58 -7.45 18.46
C GLU A 426 -2.23 -5.99 18.13
N VAL A 427 -2.30 -5.12 19.14
CA VAL A 427 -1.84 -3.72 19.05
C VAL A 427 -0.33 -3.68 19.32
N LYS A 428 0.43 -3.03 18.42
CA LYS A 428 1.88 -2.90 18.56
C LYS A 428 2.23 -1.79 19.54
N GLY A 429 2.58 -2.16 20.78
CA GLY A 429 2.94 -1.20 21.82
C GLY A 429 4.13 -0.28 21.49
N SER A 430 5.06 -0.70 20.63
CA SER A 430 6.19 0.15 20.20
C SER A 430 5.80 1.25 19.22
N ASP A 431 4.70 1.04 18.49
CA ASP A 431 4.30 1.90 17.36
C ASP A 431 2.95 2.58 17.65
N SER A 432 2.39 2.35 18.84
CA SER A 432 1.09 2.88 19.30
C SER A 432 1.27 3.71 20.56
N TYR A 433 0.57 4.83 20.65
CA TYR A 433 0.66 5.72 21.80
C TYR A 433 -0.63 6.52 22.02
N CYS A 434 -0.69 7.20 23.17
CA CYS A 434 -1.78 8.09 23.54
C CYS A 434 -1.24 9.49 23.83
N THR A 435 -1.83 10.51 23.22
CA THR A 435 -1.45 11.93 23.37
C THR A 435 -2.66 12.80 23.73
N PRO A 436 -2.51 13.87 24.53
CA PRO A 436 -3.57 14.87 24.74
C PRO A 436 -3.61 15.95 23.66
N GLN A 437 -2.66 15.99 22.73
CA GLN A 437 -2.55 17.04 21.71
C GLN A 437 -2.83 16.48 20.32
N LEU A 438 -3.66 17.20 19.57
CA LEU A 438 -3.96 16.87 18.18
C LEU A 438 -2.78 17.20 17.27
N SER A 439 -2.27 18.43 17.39
CA SER A 439 -1.13 18.98 16.65
C SER A 439 -0.09 19.56 17.61
N ILE A 440 1.10 19.78 17.07
CA ILE A 440 2.18 20.54 17.74
C ILE A 440 2.71 21.62 16.80
N SER A 441 3.26 22.69 17.37
CA SER A 441 4.08 23.66 16.65
C SER A 441 5.54 23.46 17.01
N GLY A 442 6.44 23.59 16.04
CA GLY A 442 7.86 23.43 16.25
C GLY A 442 8.63 23.21 14.95
N PRO A 443 9.97 23.12 15.03
CA PRO A 443 10.82 22.86 13.87
C PRO A 443 10.70 21.43 13.35
N GLU A 444 10.33 20.48 14.21
CA GLU A 444 10.24 19.06 13.86
C GLU A 444 9.15 18.33 14.66
N PRO A 445 8.58 17.24 14.10
CA PRO A 445 7.66 16.38 14.81
C PRO A 445 8.35 15.58 15.91
N VAL A 446 7.67 15.41 17.04
CA VAL A 446 8.15 14.61 18.18
C VAL A 446 7.16 13.48 18.45
N GLU A 447 7.67 12.24 18.47
CA GLU A 447 6.85 11.07 18.73
C GLU A 447 6.12 11.16 20.07
N GLY A 448 4.85 10.74 20.09
CA GLY A 448 4.01 10.81 21.29
C GLY A 448 3.49 12.20 21.64
N LYS A 449 3.93 13.28 20.96
CA LYS A 449 3.48 14.64 21.27
C LYS A 449 2.24 15.05 20.49
N SER A 450 2.12 14.76 19.20
CA SER A 450 0.90 15.00 18.42
C SER A 450 0.30 13.71 17.85
N VAL A 451 -0.85 13.81 17.19
CA VAL A 451 -1.44 12.69 16.45
C VAL A 451 -0.58 12.34 15.25
N LYS A 452 -0.40 11.04 15.02
CA LYS A 452 0.27 10.46 13.85
C LYS A 452 -0.73 9.63 13.05
N PHE A 453 -0.73 9.82 11.73
CA PHE A 453 -1.59 9.08 10.81
C PHE A 453 -0.94 8.95 9.45
N LEU A 454 -1.03 7.76 8.84
CA LEU A 454 -0.33 7.43 7.59
C LEU A 454 1.16 7.77 7.65
N SER A 455 1.80 7.42 8.77
CA SER A 455 3.21 7.72 9.07
C SER A 455 3.59 9.20 9.22
N ASN A 456 2.63 10.13 9.23
CA ASN A 456 2.89 11.57 9.38
C ASN A 456 2.29 12.15 10.66
N PHE A 457 3.02 13.05 11.30
CA PHE A 457 2.56 13.83 12.46
C PHE A 457 1.80 15.07 12.03
N PHE A 458 0.85 15.49 12.86
CA PHE A 458 0.09 16.71 12.67
C PHE A 458 0.91 17.90 13.20
N MET A 459 1.39 18.75 12.29
CA MET A 459 2.15 19.97 12.60
C MET A 459 1.30 21.20 12.32
N GLU A 460 1.38 22.21 13.18
CA GLU A 460 0.66 23.47 13.06
C GLU A 460 1.56 24.61 12.59
N VAL A 461 1.28 25.12 11.39
CA VAL A 461 2.04 26.19 10.70
C VAL A 461 1.11 27.32 10.22
N GLY A 462 0.01 27.55 10.94
CA GLY A 462 -1.14 28.37 10.53
C GLY A 462 -2.26 27.55 9.88
N VAL A 463 -1.91 26.38 9.36
CA VAL A 463 -2.80 25.27 8.99
C VAL A 463 -2.18 23.97 9.51
N ILE A 464 -2.95 22.87 9.56
CA ILE A 464 -2.41 21.56 9.92
C ILE A 464 -1.85 20.86 8.68
N VAL A 465 -0.57 20.50 8.77
CA VAL A 465 0.18 19.83 7.71
C VAL A 465 0.78 18.51 8.21
N PRO A 466 0.93 17.50 7.35
CA PRO A 466 1.67 16.29 7.68
C PRO A 466 3.18 16.56 7.70
N ALA A 467 3.87 16.00 8.69
CA ALA A 467 5.34 15.95 8.72
C ALA A 467 5.83 14.55 9.11
N PRO A 468 6.71 13.92 8.32
CA PRO A 468 7.35 12.66 8.71
C PRO A 468 8.48 12.89 9.72
N GLU A 469 8.86 11.83 10.42
CA GLU A 469 10.10 11.80 11.21
C GLU A 469 11.33 11.98 10.31
N PHE A 470 12.38 12.63 10.84
CA PHE A 470 13.64 12.79 10.13
C PHE A 470 14.26 11.45 9.73
N ALA A 471 14.21 10.46 10.64
CA ALA A 471 14.69 9.11 10.38
C ALA A 471 13.99 8.44 9.18
N LYS A 472 12.71 8.73 8.94
CA LYS A 472 11.96 8.18 7.80
C LYS A 472 12.39 8.78 6.48
N THR A 473 12.64 10.08 6.45
CA THR A 473 13.22 10.76 5.28
C THR A 473 14.59 10.17 4.96
N LEU A 474 15.44 10.01 5.98
CA LEU A 474 16.78 9.48 5.82
C LEU A 474 16.77 8.01 5.33
N GLU A 475 15.93 7.17 5.92
CA GLU A 475 15.70 5.79 5.47
C GLU A 475 15.29 5.72 4.00
N SER A 476 14.35 6.59 3.58
CA SER A 476 13.86 6.65 2.21
C SER A 476 14.92 7.11 1.22
N MET A 477 15.84 7.98 1.68
CA MET A 477 16.97 8.44 0.88
C MET A 477 18.09 7.39 0.77
N MET A 478 18.43 6.71 1.86
CA MET A 478 19.48 5.69 1.87
C MET A 478 19.05 4.39 1.18
N TYR A 479 17.81 3.95 1.40
CA TYR A 479 17.31 2.64 0.99
C TYR A 479 16.01 2.77 0.21
N PRO A 480 16.03 3.36 -1.00
CA PRO A 480 14.82 3.49 -1.79
C PRO A 480 14.25 2.11 -2.14
N GLU A 481 12.92 1.99 -2.12
CA GLU A 481 12.20 0.77 -2.57
C GLU A 481 12.52 0.42 -4.04
N TYR A 482 12.98 1.40 -4.80
CA TYR A 482 13.44 1.22 -6.17
C TYR A 482 14.69 2.05 -6.42
N ASN A 483 15.76 1.39 -6.86
CA ASN A 483 16.97 2.02 -7.36
C ASN A 483 17.25 1.45 -8.77
N PRO A 484 17.22 2.27 -9.84
CA PRO A 484 17.43 1.79 -11.21
C PRO A 484 18.84 1.24 -11.47
N PHE A 485 19.80 1.51 -10.59
CA PHE A 485 21.23 1.29 -10.84
C PHE A 485 21.77 0.11 -10.04
N THR A 486 22.55 -0.74 -10.70
CA THR A 486 23.14 -1.95 -10.12
C THR A 486 24.42 -1.63 -9.34
N ASN A 487 24.67 -2.35 -8.23
CA ASN A 487 25.93 -2.32 -7.46
C ASN A 487 27.13 -2.91 -8.23
N GLU A 488 26.89 -3.52 -9.39
CA GLU A 488 27.96 -3.93 -10.29
C GLU A 488 28.59 -2.66 -10.87
N HIS A 489 29.63 -2.19 -10.17
CA HIS A 489 30.57 -1.15 -10.56
C HIS A 489 31.30 -1.49 -11.87
N THR A 490 30.54 -1.67 -12.95
CA THR A 490 31.04 -1.40 -14.28
C THR A 490 31.00 0.12 -14.46
N GLU A 491 32.05 0.67 -15.07
CA GLU A 491 32.16 2.08 -15.38
C GLU A 491 30.86 2.56 -16.05
N LEU A 492 30.00 3.25 -15.29
CA LEU A 492 28.75 3.78 -15.82
C LEU A 492 29.08 4.67 -17.01
N LYS A 493 28.38 4.47 -18.12
CA LYS A 493 28.51 5.35 -19.28
C LYS A 493 28.07 6.75 -18.86
N SER A 494 28.60 7.77 -19.54
CA SER A 494 28.28 9.17 -19.25
C SER A 494 26.77 9.45 -19.20
N TRP A 495 25.98 8.83 -20.08
CA TRP A 495 24.52 8.98 -20.09
C TRP A 495 23.82 8.25 -18.92
N GLU A 496 24.38 7.15 -18.40
CA GLU A 496 23.85 6.42 -17.24
C GLU A 496 24.07 7.24 -15.96
N VAL A 497 25.21 7.92 -15.86
CA VAL A 497 25.50 8.88 -14.79
C VAL A 497 24.52 10.07 -14.84
N GLU A 498 24.24 10.61 -16.03
CA GLU A 498 23.24 11.68 -16.20
C GLU A 498 21.82 11.22 -15.80
N GLU A 499 21.42 10.00 -16.15
CA GLU A 499 20.12 9.43 -15.75
C GLU A 499 20.06 9.22 -14.23
N LEU A 500 21.14 8.76 -13.59
CA LEU A 500 21.24 8.58 -12.15
C LEU A 500 21.11 9.91 -11.40
N LEU A 501 21.84 10.93 -11.83
CA LEU A 501 21.74 12.26 -11.23
C LEU A 501 20.33 12.85 -11.40
N SER A 502 19.71 12.67 -12.57
CA SER A 502 18.34 13.13 -12.84
C SER A 502 17.32 12.40 -11.95
N PHE A 503 17.49 11.09 -11.77
CA PHE A 503 16.67 10.28 -10.86
C PHE A 503 16.79 10.78 -9.42
N GLU A 504 18.02 10.99 -8.93
CA GLU A 504 18.29 11.46 -7.57
C GLU A 504 17.78 12.89 -7.34
N LEU A 505 17.93 13.80 -8.29
CA LEU A 505 17.37 15.17 -8.21
C LEU A 505 15.84 15.15 -8.12
N MET A 506 15.19 14.30 -8.93
CA MET A 506 13.74 14.16 -8.91
C MET A 506 13.25 13.56 -7.60
N ARG A 507 13.89 12.49 -7.12
CA ARG A 507 13.60 11.85 -5.84
C ARG A 507 13.77 12.83 -4.66
N THR A 508 14.87 13.57 -4.66
CA THR A 508 15.17 14.61 -3.65
C THR A 508 14.09 15.69 -3.66
N SER A 509 13.69 16.15 -4.85
CA SER A 509 12.63 17.16 -4.99
C SER A 509 11.27 16.66 -4.48
N CYS A 510 10.91 15.41 -4.77
CA CYS A 510 9.68 14.80 -4.27
C CYS A 510 9.68 14.67 -2.75
N LEU A 511 10.76 14.12 -2.18
CA LEU A 511 10.89 13.98 -0.73
C LEU A 511 10.99 15.33 -0.02
N TYR A 512 11.55 16.36 -0.67
CA TYR A 512 11.58 17.71 -0.14
C TYR A 512 10.17 18.26 0.06
N ILE A 513 9.27 18.02 -0.90
CA ILE A 513 7.89 18.46 -0.82
C ILE A 513 7.17 17.73 0.33
N THR A 514 7.30 16.40 0.42
CA THR A 514 6.58 15.59 1.43
C THR A 514 7.12 15.76 2.84
N SER A 515 8.41 16.08 2.99
CA SER A 515 9.10 16.22 4.27
C SER A 515 9.38 17.68 4.66
N TYR A 516 8.82 18.65 3.93
CA TYR A 516 9.14 20.08 4.06
C TYR A 516 8.97 20.62 5.48
N TRP A 517 7.94 20.14 6.18
CA TRP A 517 7.55 20.61 7.52
C TRP A 517 8.35 19.97 8.66
N ASN A 518 9.42 19.26 8.32
CA ASN A 518 10.45 18.82 9.24
C ASN A 518 11.75 19.55 8.86
N GLU A 519 12.20 20.50 9.69
CA GLU A 519 13.33 21.38 9.38
C GLU A 519 14.62 20.61 9.09
N SER A 520 14.91 19.58 9.88
CA SER A 520 16.07 18.69 9.70
C SER A 520 16.03 17.96 8.35
N SER A 521 14.84 17.44 7.96
CA SER A 521 14.64 16.80 6.66
C SER A 521 14.80 17.79 5.51
N ARG A 522 14.20 18.98 5.64
CA ARG A 522 14.27 20.06 4.65
C ARG A 522 15.71 20.48 4.39
N HIS A 523 16.47 20.74 5.46
CA HIS A 523 17.87 21.16 5.37
C HIS A 523 18.75 20.08 4.72
N LEU A 524 18.61 18.82 5.14
CA LEU A 524 19.33 17.68 4.56
C LEU A 524 19.11 17.59 3.04
N LEU A 525 17.86 17.69 2.60
CA LEU A 525 17.48 17.56 1.19
C LEU A 525 17.94 18.77 0.36
N GLU A 526 17.95 19.98 0.92
CA GLU A 526 18.54 21.17 0.29
C GLU A 526 20.03 20.99 0.02
N GLN A 527 20.77 20.54 1.03
CA GLN A 527 22.22 20.33 0.89
C GLN A 527 22.54 19.21 -0.09
N TYR A 528 21.77 18.12 -0.06
CA TYR A 528 21.94 17.04 -1.02
C TYR A 528 21.60 17.48 -2.46
N HIS A 529 20.55 18.27 -2.65
CA HIS A 529 20.19 18.84 -3.95
C HIS A 529 21.31 19.72 -4.52
N ILE A 530 21.86 20.63 -3.71
CA ILE A 530 23.01 21.48 -4.09
C ILE A 530 24.22 20.61 -4.45
N TRP A 531 24.49 19.57 -3.66
CA TRP A 531 25.59 18.63 -3.93
C TRP A 531 25.41 17.90 -5.27
N LEU A 532 24.20 17.42 -5.57
CA LEU A 532 23.87 16.80 -6.86
C LEU A 532 24.04 17.77 -8.03
N LEU A 533 23.61 19.02 -7.90
CA LEU A 533 23.78 20.04 -8.94
C LEU A 533 25.25 20.32 -9.23
N ASN A 534 26.12 20.32 -8.22
CA ASN A 534 27.56 20.49 -8.40
C ASN A 534 28.22 19.30 -9.12
N LEU A 535 27.61 18.11 -9.06
CA LEU A 535 28.04 16.95 -9.85
C LEU A 535 27.47 16.96 -11.28
N HIS A 536 26.40 17.72 -11.51
CA HIS A 536 25.70 17.72 -12.78
C HIS A 536 26.41 18.63 -13.80
N VAL A 537 26.98 18.04 -14.85
CA VAL A 537 27.76 18.77 -15.87
C VAL A 537 26.88 19.67 -16.75
N ARG A 538 25.61 19.30 -16.96
CA ARG A 538 24.65 20.11 -17.75
C ARG A 538 23.85 21.08 -16.88
N PRO A 539 23.51 22.28 -17.39
CA PRO A 539 22.80 23.32 -16.63
C PRO A 539 21.33 23.01 -16.35
N THR A 540 20.70 22.03 -17.02
CA THR A 540 19.28 21.72 -16.79
C THR A 540 19.00 20.22 -16.98
N PRO A 541 18.62 19.49 -15.93
CA PRO A 541 18.16 18.11 -16.04
C PRO A 541 16.84 18.07 -16.81
N ILE A 542 16.71 17.16 -17.78
CA ILE A 542 15.46 16.95 -18.52
C ILE A 542 14.85 15.63 -18.03
N PRO A 543 13.69 15.66 -17.37
CA PRO A 543 13.06 14.44 -16.90
C PRO A 543 12.60 13.61 -18.10
N THR A 544 13.04 12.34 -18.15
CA THR A 544 12.56 11.39 -19.15
C THR A 544 11.14 10.96 -18.82
N PHE A 545 10.37 10.50 -19.81
CA PHE A 545 9.02 9.95 -19.55
C PHE A 545 9.05 8.79 -18.53
N ARG A 546 10.11 7.96 -18.58
CA ARG A 546 10.37 6.88 -17.63
C ARG A 546 10.54 7.40 -16.19
N LEU A 547 11.29 8.49 -16.01
CA LEU A 547 11.45 9.15 -14.72
C LEU A 547 10.12 9.76 -14.24
N MET A 548 9.37 10.43 -15.12
CA MET A 548 8.06 11.00 -14.75
C MET A 548 7.05 9.94 -14.30
N GLN A 549 7.10 8.72 -14.86
CA GLN A 549 6.27 7.60 -14.40
C GLN A 549 6.60 7.14 -12.98
N GLN A 550 7.78 7.49 -12.45
CA GLN A 550 8.20 7.13 -11.10
C GLN A 550 7.74 8.13 -10.04
N LEU A 551 7.23 9.31 -10.43
CA LEU A 551 6.69 10.29 -9.47
C LEU A 551 5.57 9.72 -8.60
N THR A 552 4.78 8.79 -9.15
CA THR A 552 3.73 8.09 -8.42
C THR A 552 4.26 7.17 -7.32
N LEU A 553 5.56 6.82 -7.33
CA LEU A 553 6.20 6.07 -6.24
C LEU A 553 6.42 6.93 -5.00
N TRP A 554 6.34 8.25 -5.13
CA TRP A 554 6.56 9.22 -4.04
C TRP A 554 5.31 10.05 -3.74
N ASP A 555 4.12 9.48 -4.02
CA ASP A 555 2.81 10.08 -3.74
C ASP A 555 2.60 11.48 -4.33
N LEU A 556 3.35 11.83 -5.39
CA LEU A 556 3.21 13.09 -6.10
C LEU A 556 2.55 12.85 -7.46
N ASP A 557 1.44 13.54 -7.72
CA ASP A 557 0.86 13.58 -9.07
C ASP A 557 1.85 14.28 -10.02
N TRP A 558 2.09 13.68 -11.19
CA TRP A 558 2.95 14.27 -12.22
C TRP A 558 2.46 15.65 -12.68
N THR A 559 1.16 15.96 -12.52
CA THR A 559 0.59 17.27 -12.81
C THR A 559 0.99 18.34 -11.80
N THR A 560 1.36 17.93 -10.59
CA THR A 560 1.85 18.80 -9.51
C THR A 560 3.33 19.09 -9.66
N PHE A 561 4.10 18.17 -10.23
CA PHE A 561 5.55 18.32 -10.38
C PHE A 561 5.91 19.40 -11.42
N ASN A 562 6.69 20.39 -11.01
CA ASN A 562 7.28 21.36 -11.92
C ASN A 562 8.73 20.96 -12.23
N SER A 563 9.05 20.79 -13.51
CA SER A 563 10.41 20.42 -13.93
C SER A 563 11.49 21.43 -13.50
N ILE A 564 11.11 22.69 -13.22
CA ILE A 564 12.05 23.68 -12.65
C ILE A 564 12.59 23.25 -11.28
N TRP A 565 11.89 22.34 -10.58
CA TRP A 565 12.33 21.84 -9.28
C TRP A 565 13.59 20.98 -9.34
N LEU A 566 13.90 20.44 -10.51
CA LEU A 566 15.17 19.76 -10.75
C LEU A 566 16.36 20.70 -10.72
N THR A 567 16.16 21.99 -11.01
CA THR A 567 17.20 23.03 -10.93
C THR A 567 17.14 23.85 -9.65
N HIS A 568 15.94 24.06 -9.09
CA HIS A 568 15.73 24.86 -7.88
C HIS A 568 14.59 24.27 -7.07
N LEU A 569 14.83 23.82 -5.84
CA LEU A 569 13.77 23.30 -4.98
C LEU A 569 12.61 24.31 -4.83
N PRO A 570 11.36 23.83 -4.70
CA PRO A 570 10.19 24.68 -4.59
C PRO A 570 10.32 25.66 -3.41
N SER A 571 9.85 26.90 -3.61
CA SER A 571 9.86 27.90 -2.55
C SER A 571 8.84 27.57 -1.44
N TYR A 572 8.97 28.21 -0.27
CA TYR A 572 7.94 28.15 0.77
C TYR A 572 6.54 28.45 0.25
N ALA A 573 6.41 29.46 -0.62
CA ALA A 573 5.12 29.86 -1.20
C ALA A 573 4.55 28.76 -2.12
N ASP A 574 5.39 28.10 -2.91
CA ASP A 574 4.96 26.99 -3.76
C ASP A 574 4.49 25.79 -2.93
N ILE A 575 5.24 25.45 -1.88
CA ILE A 575 4.88 24.37 -0.95
C ILE A 575 3.58 24.72 -0.23
N LEU A 576 3.48 25.89 0.40
CA LEU A 576 2.28 26.28 1.12
C LEU A 576 1.06 26.29 0.19
N LYS A 577 1.20 26.77 -1.05
CA LYS A 577 0.13 26.73 -2.05
C LYS A 577 -0.30 25.30 -2.37
N LEU A 578 0.63 24.36 -2.49
CA LEU A 578 0.30 22.95 -2.71
C LEU A 578 -0.54 22.38 -1.56
N TYR A 579 -0.13 22.63 -0.31
CA TYR A 579 -0.83 22.15 0.87
C TYR A 579 -2.17 22.85 1.13
N THR A 580 -2.32 24.11 0.72
CA THR A 580 -3.53 24.91 1.00
C THR A 580 -4.50 25.04 -0.17
N SER A 581 -4.07 24.69 -1.39
CA SER A 581 -4.94 24.76 -2.56
C SER A 581 -6.10 23.78 -2.44
N ILE A 582 -7.33 24.27 -2.55
CA ILE A 582 -8.49 23.41 -2.73
C ILE A 582 -8.29 22.65 -4.04
N PRO A 583 -8.44 21.31 -4.07
CA PRO A 583 -8.26 20.57 -5.31
C PRO A 583 -9.27 21.12 -6.31
N GLN A 584 -8.79 21.53 -7.49
CA GLN A 584 -9.68 21.84 -8.61
C GLN A 584 -10.26 20.52 -9.14
N HIS A 585 -11.18 19.92 -8.40
CA HIS A 585 -11.94 18.79 -8.91
C HIS A 585 -12.75 19.28 -10.13
N ASP A 586 -12.51 18.64 -11.28
CA ASP A 586 -13.27 18.72 -12.53
C ASP A 586 -13.13 19.95 -13.44
N ARG A 587 -11.90 20.33 -13.79
CA ARG A 587 -11.57 20.68 -15.20
C ARG A 587 -10.18 20.20 -15.56
N VAL A 588 -10.00 18.88 -15.68
CA VAL A 588 -8.99 18.39 -16.63
C VAL A 588 -9.54 18.74 -18.00
N ASP A 589 -9.12 19.88 -18.54
CA ASP A 589 -9.20 20.13 -19.96
C ASP A 589 -8.39 19.02 -20.63
N VAL A 590 -9.09 18.01 -21.14
CA VAL A 590 -8.52 16.86 -21.87
C VAL A 590 -7.66 17.38 -23.04
N GLY A 591 -7.92 18.61 -23.51
CA GLY A 591 -7.10 19.33 -24.46
C GLY A 591 -5.72 19.72 -23.92
N LEU A 592 -5.58 20.14 -22.66
CA LEU A 592 -4.29 20.56 -22.09
C LEU A 592 -3.38 19.37 -21.77
N ALA A 593 -3.95 18.25 -21.31
CA ALA A 593 -3.21 17.01 -21.10
C ALA A 593 -2.74 16.39 -22.44
N ARG A 594 -3.60 16.42 -23.48
CA ARG A 594 -3.21 16.03 -24.85
C ARG A 594 -2.18 16.99 -25.45
N ALA A 595 -2.30 18.29 -25.22
CA ALA A 595 -1.33 19.28 -25.70
C ALA A 595 0.04 19.09 -25.04
N LYS A 596 0.10 18.83 -23.72
CA LYS A 596 1.34 18.55 -22.99
C LYS A 596 1.99 17.22 -23.41
N LEU A 597 1.20 16.16 -23.60
CA LEU A 597 1.69 14.88 -24.13
C LEU A 597 2.15 14.98 -25.59
N SER A 598 1.44 15.75 -26.44
CA SER A 598 1.84 15.98 -27.83
C SER A 598 3.15 16.75 -27.96
N ARG A 599 3.44 17.70 -27.05
CA ARG A 599 4.72 18.41 -27.01
C ARG A 599 5.87 17.50 -26.59
N LEU A 600 5.62 16.52 -25.72
CA LEU A 600 6.62 15.52 -25.32
C LEU A 600 6.89 14.49 -26.43
N THR A 601 5.88 14.08 -27.21
CA THR A 601 6.08 13.16 -28.35
C THR A 601 6.72 13.84 -29.57
N THR A 602 6.49 15.15 -29.77
CA THR A 602 7.11 15.89 -30.89
C THR A 602 8.64 16.00 -30.73
N PHE A 603 9.15 15.95 -29.50
CA PHE A 603 10.59 15.96 -29.23
C PHE A 603 11.30 14.66 -29.64
N GLN A 604 10.61 13.52 -29.67
CA GLN A 604 11.19 12.24 -30.11
C GLN A 604 11.23 12.10 -31.65
N SER A 605 10.39 12.85 -32.38
CA SER A 605 10.35 12.81 -33.85
C SER A 605 11.40 13.70 -34.55
N ARG A 606 12.23 14.43 -33.80
CA ARG A 606 13.30 15.30 -34.33
C ARG A 606 14.71 14.77 -34.08
N SER A 607 14.84 13.55 -33.58
CA SER A 607 16.13 12.87 -33.30
C SER A 607 16.25 11.53 -34.03
N THR A 608 15.54 11.38 -35.14
CA THR A 608 15.77 10.40 -36.22
C THR A 608 15.88 11.18 -37.51
#